data_AF-A0A960MP09-F1
#
_entry.id   AF-A0A960MP09-F1
#
_cell.length_a   1.000
_cell.length_b   1.000
_cell.length_c   1.000
_cell.angle_alpha   90.00
_cell.angle_beta   90.00
_cell.angle_gamma   90.00
#
_symmetry.space_group_name_H-M   'P 1'
#
loop_
_entity.id
_entity.type
_entity.pdbx_description
1 polymer ?
#
loop_
_entity_poly.entity_id
_entity_poly.type
_entity_poly.pdbx_seq_one_letter_code
_entity_poly.pdbx_strand_id
1 'polypeptide(L)'
;MIRINPRVDIAFKKIFGVEENKDLLISLINSIISEEDQVQDVTLLNPYNQQNFKSDKLSILDIKAVGCNGKHFNIEIQITDEGDYDKRALYYWAKVYTDQLKTAGEYSELSKVIGIHILNFNSINAEKYHNTFHITEKDSGITYFEDLELHTVELKKFTDGLGKEFEALAEKVQTSLDLWTAFLTKHDLLTPNRLTGKLSSPELKKAIEVLKVMNFTDEEKEAYESHLKWLRIEANTLKKMGENSRKEGLIEGHKLGLEEGIEKGRLEEKSSIALMLLKQMLSEKQIAAATGLSPEQIAQLKEEIALEETPS
;
A
#
# COMPACT_ATOMS: atom_id res chain seq x y z
N MET A 1 20.02 -18.51 15.22
CA MET A 1 20.18 -17.08 14.87
C MET A 1 18.82 -16.52 14.49
N ILE A 2 18.45 -15.37 15.05
CA ILE A 2 17.29 -14.61 14.56
C ILE A 2 17.65 -14.16 13.14
N ARG A 3 16.84 -14.52 12.14
CA ARG A 3 17.01 -13.99 10.78
C ARG A 3 16.58 -12.52 10.80
N ILE A 4 17.49 -11.62 10.44
CA ILE A 4 17.24 -10.18 10.40
C ILE A 4 16.29 -9.88 9.25
N ASN A 5 15.27 -9.08 9.49
CA ASN A 5 14.31 -8.66 8.47
C ASN A 5 14.83 -7.38 7.80
N PRO A 6 15.16 -7.41 6.50
CA PRO A 6 15.74 -6.27 5.78
C PRO A 6 14.78 -5.10 5.61
N ARG A 7 13.47 -5.28 5.87
CA ARG A 7 12.49 -4.18 5.83
C ARG A 7 12.54 -3.28 7.04
N VAL A 8 13.04 -3.78 8.18
CA VAL A 8 13.13 -2.98 9.40
C VAL A 8 14.15 -1.88 9.17
N ASP A 9 13.77 -0.64 9.45
CA ASP A 9 14.48 0.55 9.01
C ASP A 9 15.98 0.55 9.33
N ILE A 10 16.37 0.13 10.54
CA ILE A 10 17.80 0.03 10.91
C ILE A 10 18.54 -1.02 10.07
N ALA A 11 17.91 -2.16 9.77
CA ALA A 11 18.50 -3.17 8.90
C ALA A 11 18.60 -2.66 7.46
N PHE A 12 17.53 -2.04 6.96
CA PHE A 12 17.51 -1.41 5.63
C PHE A 12 18.63 -0.38 5.49
N LYS A 13 18.76 0.53 6.47
CA LYS A 13 19.80 1.56 6.52
C LYS A 13 21.21 0.97 6.62
N LYS A 14 21.43 -0.15 7.32
CA LYS A 14 22.75 -0.82 7.36
C LYS A 14 23.08 -1.57 6.06
N ILE A 15 22.09 -1.96 5.27
CA ILE A 15 22.30 -2.60 3.96
C ILE A 15 22.59 -1.54 2.89
N PHE A 16 21.79 -0.48 2.84
CA PHE A 16 21.81 0.48 1.72
C PHE A 16 22.35 1.87 2.09
N GLY A 17 22.57 2.18 3.38
CA GLY A 17 22.92 3.52 3.86
C GLY A 17 24.34 3.62 4.45
N VAL A 18 25.25 2.72 4.07
CA VAL A 18 26.66 2.72 4.49
C VAL A 18 27.57 2.76 3.26
N GLU A 19 28.72 3.42 3.38
CA GLU A 19 29.65 3.62 2.26
C GLU A 19 30.17 2.31 1.66
N GLU A 20 30.39 1.29 2.50
CA GLU A 20 30.89 -0.03 2.09
C GLU A 20 29.92 -0.80 1.17
N ASN A 21 28.64 -0.44 1.22
CA ASN A 21 27.54 -1.06 0.47
C ASN A 21 26.87 -0.09 -0.50
N LYS A 22 27.53 1.01 -0.86
CA LYS A 22 26.99 2.02 -1.78
C LYS A 22 26.56 1.43 -3.13
N ASP A 23 27.27 0.42 -3.63
CA ASP A 23 26.91 -0.35 -4.81
C ASP A 23 25.52 -0.99 -4.72
N LEU A 24 25.10 -1.47 -3.54
CA LEU A 24 23.76 -2.00 -3.31
C LEU A 24 22.70 -0.90 -3.41
N LEU A 25 22.99 0.29 -2.88
CA LEU A 25 22.10 1.44 -2.99
C LEU A 25 21.93 1.88 -4.44
N ILE A 26 23.04 1.99 -5.18
CA ILE A 26 23.02 2.34 -6.61
C ILE A 26 22.19 1.31 -7.39
N SER A 27 22.41 0.01 -7.13
CA SER A 27 21.64 -1.06 -7.76
C SER A 27 20.14 -0.98 -7.45
N LEU A 28 19.77 -0.65 -6.20
CA LEU A 28 18.38 -0.44 -5.81
C LEU A 28 17.78 0.78 -6.53
N ILE A 29 18.45 1.93 -6.48
CA ILE A 29 18.01 3.18 -7.12
C ILE A 29 17.78 2.96 -8.62
N ASN A 30 18.78 2.43 -9.34
CA ASN A 30 18.72 2.20 -10.78
C ASN A 30 17.70 1.13 -11.19
N SER A 31 17.25 0.30 -10.26
CA SER A 31 16.15 -0.64 -10.51
C SER A 31 14.77 0.03 -10.52
N ILE A 32 14.65 1.22 -9.92
CA ILE A 32 13.39 1.92 -9.67
C ILE A 32 13.18 3.08 -10.66
N ILE A 33 14.25 3.79 -11.01
CA ILE A 33 14.19 4.99 -11.86
C ILE A 33 14.34 4.67 -13.35
N SER A 34 14.01 5.63 -14.20
CA SER A 34 14.15 5.50 -15.65
C SER A 34 15.61 5.49 -16.11
N GLU A 35 15.88 5.03 -17.33
CA GLU A 35 17.24 4.87 -17.87
C GLU A 35 18.01 6.20 -17.90
N GLU A 36 17.33 7.31 -18.20
CA GLU A 36 17.89 8.66 -18.23
C GLU A 36 18.23 9.23 -16.84
N ASP A 37 17.62 8.69 -15.79
CA ASP A 37 17.88 9.09 -14.41
C ASP A 37 18.92 8.23 -13.70
N GLN A 38 19.32 7.10 -14.31
CA GLN A 38 20.30 6.19 -13.74
C GLN A 38 21.62 6.89 -13.39
N VAL A 39 22.22 6.39 -12.31
CA VAL A 39 23.41 6.97 -11.70
C VAL A 39 24.53 5.94 -11.63
N GLN A 40 25.76 6.38 -11.91
CA GLN A 40 26.95 5.51 -11.81
C GLN A 40 27.55 5.51 -10.40
N ASP A 41 27.46 6.64 -9.69
CA ASP A 41 27.93 6.77 -8.32
C ASP A 41 27.09 7.75 -7.52
N VAL A 42 27.01 7.54 -6.21
CA VAL A 42 26.30 8.42 -5.27
C VAL A 42 27.19 8.85 -4.11
N THR A 43 26.86 9.96 -3.48
CA THR A 43 27.41 10.38 -2.18
C THR A 43 26.28 10.33 -1.16
N LEU A 44 26.46 9.59 -0.07
CA LEU A 44 25.49 9.59 1.02
C LEU A 44 25.56 10.93 1.75
N LEU A 45 24.43 11.62 1.85
CA LEU A 45 24.31 12.89 2.59
C LEU A 45 24.12 12.65 4.09
N ASN A 46 23.48 11.55 4.44
CA ASN A 46 23.25 11.11 5.82
C ASN A 46 23.77 9.68 6.02
N PRO A 47 25.08 9.43 5.82
CA PRO A 47 25.64 8.10 5.99
C PRO A 47 25.35 7.61 7.40
N TYR A 48 24.97 6.34 7.51
CA TYR A 48 24.65 5.76 8.79
C TYR A 48 25.86 5.85 9.73
N ASN A 49 25.66 6.42 10.91
CA ASN A 49 26.62 6.34 11.99
C ASN A 49 25.89 6.18 13.34
N GLN A 50 26.59 5.58 14.30
CA GLN A 50 26.02 5.23 15.60
C GLN A 50 25.69 6.44 16.48
N GLN A 51 26.38 7.57 16.29
CA GLN A 51 26.18 8.77 17.09
C GLN A 51 24.88 9.49 16.71
N ASN A 52 24.61 9.58 15.40
CA ASN A 52 23.37 10.14 14.89
C ASN A 52 22.17 9.32 15.39
N PHE A 53 22.25 7.98 15.36
CA PHE A 53 21.18 7.09 15.84
C PHE A 53 20.67 7.40 17.25
N LYS A 54 21.54 7.91 18.14
CA LYS A 54 21.18 8.28 19.52
C LYS A 54 20.40 9.60 19.63
N SER A 55 20.59 10.54 18.70
CA SER A 55 20.06 11.91 18.83
C SER A 55 18.68 12.11 18.19
N ASP A 56 18.26 11.31 17.22
CA ASP A 56 17.09 11.66 16.39
C ASP A 56 16.26 10.44 15.94
N LYS A 57 15.53 9.80 16.87
CA LYS A 57 14.84 8.51 16.65
C LYS A 57 13.83 8.46 15.48
N LEU A 58 13.42 9.61 14.92
CA LEU A 58 12.42 9.70 13.84
C LEU A 58 12.98 10.18 12.49
N SER A 59 14.12 10.90 12.44
CA SER A 59 14.66 11.47 11.19
C SER A 59 15.77 10.64 10.51
N ILE A 60 16.15 9.50 11.11
CA ILE A 60 17.40 8.77 10.80
C ILE A 60 17.24 7.63 9.81
N LEU A 61 15.99 7.33 9.43
CA LEU A 61 15.64 6.08 8.77
C LEU A 61 15.58 6.22 7.24
N ASP A 62 15.48 7.44 6.73
CA ASP A 62 15.59 7.74 5.30
C ASP A 62 17.06 7.69 4.84
N ILE A 63 17.28 7.31 3.58
CA ILE A 63 18.58 7.39 2.92
C ILE A 63 18.54 8.56 1.94
N LYS A 64 19.40 9.54 2.19
CA LYS A 64 19.61 10.70 1.33
C LYS A 64 20.92 10.54 0.60
N ALA A 65 20.89 10.64 -0.72
CA ALA A 65 22.05 10.52 -1.56
C ALA A 65 22.02 11.55 -2.68
N VAL A 66 23.20 11.93 -3.18
CA VAL A 66 23.35 12.77 -4.37
C VAL A 66 24.13 11.98 -5.41
N GLY A 67 23.57 11.89 -6.61
CA GLY A 67 24.25 11.26 -7.74
C GLY A 67 25.40 12.10 -8.27
N CYS A 68 26.33 11.47 -8.96
CA CYS A 68 27.41 12.17 -9.68
C CYS A 68 26.91 13.15 -10.76
N ASN A 69 25.63 13.05 -11.14
CA ASN A 69 24.91 13.96 -12.04
C ASN A 69 24.18 15.11 -11.32
N GLY A 70 24.35 15.25 -10.00
CA GLY A 70 23.71 16.29 -9.18
C GLY A 70 22.28 15.96 -8.72
N LYS A 71 21.64 14.91 -9.25
CA LYS A 71 20.28 14.52 -8.85
C LYS A 71 20.27 14.03 -7.41
N HIS A 72 19.28 14.46 -6.65
CA HIS A 72 19.10 14.07 -5.26
C HIS A 72 18.12 12.89 -5.16
N PHE A 73 18.44 11.93 -4.31
CA PHE A 73 17.60 10.76 -4.04
C PHE A 73 17.21 10.75 -2.55
N ASN A 74 15.92 10.62 -2.28
CA ASN A 74 15.41 10.39 -0.93
C ASN A 74 14.70 9.04 -0.90
N ILE A 75 15.30 8.05 -0.24
CA ILE A 75 14.80 6.68 -0.20
C ILE A 75 14.25 6.39 1.19
N GLU A 76 12.99 6.00 1.25
CA GLU A 76 12.29 5.68 2.48
C GLU A 76 11.64 4.30 2.37
N ILE A 77 11.68 3.53 3.46
CA ILE A 77 10.91 2.29 3.60
C ILE A 77 9.90 2.48 4.72
N GLN A 78 8.64 2.09 4.48
CA GLN A 78 7.58 2.19 5.47
C GLN A 78 6.86 0.84 5.59
N ILE A 79 6.88 0.27 6.79
CA ILE A 79 6.26 -1.04 7.04
C ILE A 79 4.75 -0.93 7.31
N THR A 80 4.34 0.18 7.92
CA THR A 80 3.00 0.42 8.46
C THR A 80 2.38 1.64 7.81
N ASP A 81 1.07 1.57 7.61
CA ASP A 81 0.29 2.70 7.10
C ASP A 81 -0.08 3.62 8.27
N GLU A 82 0.73 4.65 8.47
CA GLU A 82 0.51 5.66 9.51
C GLU A 82 -0.46 6.78 9.08
N GLY A 83 -1.10 6.64 7.91
CA GLY A 83 -1.92 7.68 7.31
C GLY A 83 -1.10 8.82 6.67
N ASP A 84 -1.80 9.72 5.99
CA ASP A 84 -1.28 10.95 5.34
C ASP A 84 0.01 10.73 4.51
N TYR A 85 0.17 9.53 3.93
CA TYR A 85 1.34 9.16 3.15
C TYR A 85 1.58 10.15 2.00
N ASP A 86 0.52 10.53 1.30
CA ASP A 86 0.50 11.50 0.20
C ASP A 86 1.14 12.84 0.60
N LYS A 87 0.75 13.39 1.76
CA LYS A 87 1.26 14.66 2.26
C LYS A 87 2.70 14.55 2.74
N ARG A 88 3.04 13.45 3.42
CA ARG A 88 4.40 13.21 3.93
C ARG A 88 5.42 13.05 2.81
N ALA A 89 5.07 12.30 1.76
CA ALA A 89 5.91 12.11 0.59
C ALA A 89 6.29 13.46 -0.06
N LEU A 90 5.30 14.34 -0.24
CA LEU A 90 5.52 15.69 -0.76
C LEU A 90 6.32 16.58 0.20
N TYR A 91 6.03 16.51 1.51
CA TYR A 91 6.75 17.28 2.52
C TYR A 91 8.24 16.91 2.58
N TYR A 92 8.58 15.61 2.55
CA TYR A 92 9.97 15.16 2.56
C TYR A 92 10.70 15.48 1.26
N TRP A 93 10.03 15.31 0.11
CA TRP A 93 10.56 15.75 -1.18
C TRP A 93 10.91 17.25 -1.14
N ALA A 94 9.96 18.08 -0.70
CA ALA A 94 10.14 19.53 -0.63
C ALA A 94 11.29 19.91 0.29
N LYS A 95 11.40 19.26 1.45
CA LYS A 95 12.50 19.47 2.39
C LYS A 95 13.86 19.20 1.74
N VAL A 96 14.00 18.09 1.02
CA VAL A 96 15.26 17.78 0.30
C VAL A 96 15.55 18.80 -0.79
N TYR A 97 14.53 19.27 -1.51
CA TYR A 97 14.68 20.30 -2.54
C TYR A 97 15.12 21.65 -1.95
N THR A 98 14.51 22.08 -0.84
CA THR A 98 14.89 23.34 -0.17
C THR A 98 16.25 23.28 0.51
N ASP A 99 16.64 22.11 1.04
CA ASP A 99 17.91 21.92 1.74
C ASP A 99 19.13 22.02 0.80
N GLN A 100 18.92 22.01 -0.54
CA GLN A 100 19.99 22.22 -1.52
C GLN A 100 20.55 23.65 -1.47
N LEU A 101 19.67 24.64 -1.25
CA LEU A 101 20.04 26.04 -1.28
C LEU A 101 20.54 26.49 0.10
N LYS A 102 21.78 26.99 0.13
CA LYS A 102 22.34 27.68 1.28
C LYS A 102 22.03 29.18 1.21
N THR A 103 22.27 29.90 2.31
CA THR A 103 22.10 31.36 2.34
C THR A 103 22.84 32.03 1.18
N ALA A 104 22.12 32.79 0.36
CA ALA A 104 22.59 33.46 -0.85
C ALA A 104 22.92 32.56 -2.07
N GLY A 105 22.41 31.32 -2.12
CA GLY A 105 22.47 30.47 -3.32
C GLY A 105 21.47 30.90 -4.42
N GLU A 106 21.80 30.58 -5.67
CA GLU A 106 20.98 30.91 -6.85
C GLU A 106 20.02 29.77 -7.18
N TYR A 107 18.80 30.06 -7.63
CA TYR A 107 17.81 29.02 -7.98
C TYR A 107 18.27 28.08 -9.10
N SER A 108 19.21 28.51 -9.95
CA SER A 108 19.82 27.67 -10.98
C SER A 108 20.67 26.52 -10.44
N GLU A 109 20.99 26.52 -9.14
CA GLU A 109 21.72 25.45 -8.46
C GLU A 109 20.80 24.29 -8.05
N LEU A 110 19.48 24.49 -8.08
CA LEU A 110 18.52 23.44 -7.76
C LEU A 110 18.58 22.32 -8.81
N SER A 111 18.62 21.10 -8.30
CA SER A 111 18.64 19.87 -9.09
C SER A 111 17.44 18.99 -8.76
N LYS A 112 17.01 18.20 -9.75
CA LYS A 112 15.95 17.20 -9.63
C LYS A 112 16.10 16.37 -8.35
N VAL A 113 14.98 16.21 -7.64
CA VAL A 113 14.85 15.34 -6.46
C VAL A 113 13.91 14.20 -6.80
N ILE A 114 14.39 12.98 -6.63
CA ILE A 114 13.64 11.74 -6.83
C ILE A 114 13.35 11.13 -5.45
N GLY A 115 12.08 11.13 -5.06
CA GLY A 115 11.61 10.53 -3.81
C GLY A 115 11.16 9.08 -4.03
N ILE A 116 11.89 8.11 -3.49
CA ILE A 116 11.60 6.68 -3.61
C ILE A 116 10.99 6.17 -2.30
N HIS A 117 9.74 5.74 -2.34
CA HIS A 117 9.01 5.23 -1.18
C HIS A 117 8.69 3.74 -1.36
N ILE A 118 9.30 2.90 -0.53
CA ILE A 118 9.09 1.46 -0.53
C ILE A 118 8.08 1.12 0.56
N LEU A 119 6.88 0.70 0.17
CA LEU A 119 5.75 0.56 1.07
C LEU A 119 5.38 -0.91 1.29
N ASN A 120 5.24 -1.33 2.54
CA ASN A 120 4.72 -2.66 2.89
C ASN A 120 3.19 -2.66 3.11
N PHE A 121 2.50 -1.68 2.52
CA PHE A 121 1.05 -1.53 2.49
C PHE A 121 0.64 -1.00 1.11
N ASN A 122 -0.66 -1.07 0.82
CA ASN A 122 -1.21 -0.56 -0.43
C ASN A 122 -1.77 0.83 -0.14
N SER A 123 -1.23 1.84 -0.81
CA SER A 123 -1.66 3.24 -0.69
C SER A 123 -2.19 3.78 -2.02
N ILE A 124 -1.64 3.29 -3.14
CA ILE A 124 -2.00 3.77 -4.46
C ILE A 124 -3.12 2.90 -5.04
N ASN A 125 -4.17 3.54 -5.56
CA ASN A 125 -5.25 2.85 -6.26
C ASN A 125 -4.86 2.54 -7.72
N ALA A 126 -3.87 1.66 -7.89
CA ALA A 126 -3.40 1.17 -9.18
C ALA A 126 -3.06 -0.33 -9.05
N GLU A 127 -3.23 -1.10 -10.13
CA GLU A 127 -2.93 -2.54 -10.10
C GLU A 127 -1.43 -2.83 -9.99
N LYS A 128 -0.61 -2.03 -10.67
CA LYS A 128 0.85 -2.17 -10.65
C LYS A 128 1.43 -1.88 -9.26
N TYR A 129 2.49 -2.60 -8.90
CA TYR A 129 3.17 -2.45 -7.62
C TYR A 129 4.21 -1.32 -7.62
N HIS A 130 4.61 -0.82 -8.80
CA HIS A 130 5.51 0.32 -8.95
C HIS A 130 4.80 1.45 -9.70
N ASN A 131 4.67 2.61 -9.05
CA ASN A 131 4.10 3.82 -9.64
C ASN A 131 5.13 4.95 -9.62
N THR A 132 5.10 5.77 -10.67
CA THR A 132 5.92 6.97 -10.82
C THR A 132 4.98 8.16 -11.01
N PHE A 133 5.28 9.27 -10.33
CA PHE A 133 4.48 10.47 -10.32
C PHE A 133 5.35 11.68 -10.64
N HIS A 134 4.86 12.54 -11.53
CA HIS A 134 5.48 13.78 -11.97
C HIS A 134 4.40 14.85 -12.20
N ILE A 135 4.77 16.12 -12.20
CA ILE A 135 3.83 17.22 -12.47
C ILE A 135 3.56 17.32 -13.98
N THR A 136 2.29 17.33 -14.36
CA THR A 136 1.86 17.54 -15.74
C THR A 136 0.89 18.70 -15.82
N GLU A 137 0.93 19.41 -16.95
CA GLU A 137 -0.12 20.37 -17.30
C GLU A 137 -1.46 19.63 -17.44
N LYS A 138 -2.52 20.21 -16.90
CA LYS A 138 -3.81 19.56 -16.66
C LYS A 138 -4.49 19.09 -17.95
N ASP A 139 -4.47 19.91 -19.00
CA ASP A 139 -5.27 19.68 -20.20
C ASP A 139 -4.48 18.96 -21.31
N SER A 140 -3.21 19.33 -21.49
CA SER A 140 -2.30 18.78 -22.51
C SER A 140 -1.48 17.58 -22.04
N GLY A 141 -1.31 17.41 -20.73
CA GLY A 141 -0.43 16.39 -20.14
C GLY A 141 1.06 16.66 -20.32
N ILE A 142 1.45 17.86 -20.77
CA ILE A 142 2.86 18.20 -20.98
C ILE A 142 3.59 18.26 -19.63
N THR A 143 4.77 17.65 -19.56
CA THR A 143 5.71 17.78 -18.44
C THR A 143 6.57 19.02 -18.66
N TYR A 144 6.43 20.02 -17.79
CA TYR A 144 7.29 21.23 -17.78
C TYR A 144 8.19 21.27 -16.55
N PHE A 145 7.68 20.84 -15.39
CA PHE A 145 8.45 20.78 -14.15
C PHE A 145 9.06 19.38 -14.01
N GLU A 146 10.36 19.28 -14.27
CA GLU A 146 11.08 18.00 -14.31
C GLU A 146 11.79 17.67 -12.98
N ASP A 147 11.89 18.64 -12.06
CA ASP A 147 12.63 18.50 -10.82
C ASP A 147 11.93 17.64 -9.75
N LEU A 148 10.62 17.42 -9.88
CA LEU A 148 9.83 16.62 -8.95
C LEU A 148 9.49 15.26 -9.58
N GLU A 149 9.99 14.20 -8.95
CA GLU A 149 9.59 12.84 -9.27
C GLU A 149 9.43 12.01 -7.99
N LEU A 150 8.33 11.27 -7.91
CA LEU A 150 8.06 10.36 -6.80
C LEU A 150 7.83 8.94 -7.32
N HIS A 151 8.49 7.97 -6.69
CA HIS A 151 8.29 6.55 -6.92
C HIS A 151 7.65 5.91 -5.70
N THR A 152 6.69 5.02 -5.93
CA THR A 152 6.13 4.14 -4.90
C THR A 152 6.31 2.69 -5.31
N VAL A 153 6.88 1.87 -4.42
CA VAL A 153 7.02 0.42 -4.60
C VAL A 153 6.23 -0.30 -3.51
N GLU A 154 5.02 -0.74 -3.82
CA GLU A 154 4.09 -1.39 -2.91
C GLU A 154 4.36 -2.90 -2.85
N LEU A 155 5.23 -3.30 -1.92
CA LEU A 155 5.76 -4.65 -1.73
C LEU A 155 4.66 -5.72 -1.65
N LYS A 156 3.52 -5.40 -1.03
CA LYS A 156 2.39 -6.33 -0.87
C LYS A 156 1.81 -6.76 -2.22
N LYS A 157 1.63 -5.83 -3.16
CA LYS A 157 1.12 -6.11 -4.51
C LYS A 157 2.06 -7.04 -5.28
N PHE A 158 3.37 -6.89 -5.13
CA PHE A 158 4.33 -7.83 -5.72
C PHE A 158 4.21 -9.23 -5.12
N THR A 159 4.05 -9.34 -3.81
CA THR A 159 3.94 -10.65 -3.14
C THR A 159 2.54 -11.26 -3.16
N ASP A 160 1.55 -10.56 -3.72
CA ASP A 160 0.19 -11.05 -3.76
C ASP A 160 0.09 -12.34 -4.58
N GLY A 161 -0.67 -13.30 -4.06
CA GLY A 161 -0.76 -14.67 -4.59
C GLY A 161 0.52 -15.50 -4.50
N LEU A 162 1.62 -14.97 -3.93
CA LEU A 162 2.91 -15.66 -3.89
C LEU A 162 3.03 -16.51 -2.62
N GLY A 163 3.10 -17.83 -2.82
CA GLY A 163 3.23 -18.82 -1.76
C GLY A 163 4.56 -18.78 -1.00
N LYS A 164 4.90 -19.91 -0.37
CA LYS A 164 6.16 -20.08 0.39
C LYS A 164 7.23 -20.83 -0.40
N GLU A 165 6.94 -21.16 -1.65
CA GLU A 165 7.78 -21.92 -2.56
C GLU A 165 8.78 -20.99 -3.25
N PHE A 166 10.02 -21.48 -3.42
CA PHE A 166 11.07 -20.70 -4.05
C PHE A 166 10.85 -20.61 -5.56
N GLU A 167 10.32 -21.66 -6.17
CA GLU A 167 10.11 -21.81 -7.61
C GLU A 167 9.15 -20.74 -8.13
N ALA A 168 8.02 -20.52 -7.44
CA ALA A 168 7.08 -19.45 -7.78
C ALA A 168 7.69 -18.05 -7.67
N LEU A 169 8.59 -17.83 -6.69
CA LEU A 169 9.32 -16.58 -6.57
C LEU A 169 10.30 -16.40 -7.73
N ALA A 170 11.07 -17.44 -8.06
CA ALA A 170 12.06 -17.41 -9.13
C ALA A 170 11.43 -17.17 -10.50
N GLU A 171 10.25 -17.73 -10.76
CA GLU A 171 9.48 -17.47 -11.99
C GLU A 171 8.94 -16.04 -12.06
N LYS A 172 8.56 -15.44 -10.91
CA LYS A 172 8.04 -14.06 -10.89
C LYS A 172 9.13 -13.00 -11.08
N VAL A 173 10.37 -13.30 -10.67
CA VAL A 173 11.48 -12.32 -10.72
C VAL A 173 12.04 -12.21 -12.14
N GLN A 174 11.68 -11.13 -12.85
CA GLN A 174 12.10 -10.89 -14.23
C GLN A 174 13.00 -9.64 -14.36
N THR A 175 12.80 -8.65 -13.49
CA THR A 175 13.51 -7.37 -13.48
C THR A 175 14.39 -7.21 -12.24
N SER A 176 15.30 -6.23 -12.26
CA SER A 176 16.09 -5.85 -11.08
C SER A 176 15.21 -5.35 -9.93
N LEU A 177 14.08 -4.70 -10.25
CA LEU A 177 13.13 -4.27 -9.23
C LEU A 177 12.44 -5.45 -8.56
N ASP A 178 12.03 -6.45 -9.35
CA ASP A 178 11.45 -7.69 -8.80
C ASP A 178 12.45 -8.38 -7.86
N LEU A 179 13.74 -8.38 -8.22
CA LEU A 179 14.81 -8.95 -7.41
C LEU A 179 14.92 -8.24 -6.04
N TRP A 180 14.97 -6.91 -6.03
CA TRP A 180 15.04 -6.15 -4.78
C TRP A 180 13.76 -6.29 -3.95
N THR A 181 12.61 -6.33 -4.62
CA THR A 181 11.31 -6.57 -3.98
C THR A 181 11.25 -7.97 -3.35
N ALA A 182 11.76 -8.99 -4.04
CA ALA A 182 11.90 -10.35 -3.54
C ALA A 182 12.88 -10.42 -2.35
N PHE A 183 14.00 -9.70 -2.42
CA PHE A 183 14.93 -9.58 -1.29
C PHE A 183 14.24 -8.99 -0.06
N LEU A 184 13.56 -7.85 -0.19
CA LEU A 184 12.90 -7.20 0.94
C LEU A 184 11.76 -8.05 1.53
N THR A 185 11.05 -8.81 0.72
CA THR A 185 9.83 -9.51 1.15
C THR A 185 10.00 -11.00 1.46
N LYS A 186 10.90 -11.69 0.76
CA LYS A 186 11.08 -13.15 0.76
C LYS A 186 12.56 -13.55 0.94
N HIS A 187 13.39 -12.71 1.57
CA HIS A 187 14.80 -12.99 1.89
C HIS A 187 15.03 -14.37 2.54
N ASP A 188 14.05 -14.90 3.27
CA ASP A 188 14.12 -16.20 3.93
C ASP A 188 14.18 -17.38 2.94
N LEU A 189 13.67 -17.21 1.72
CA LEU A 189 13.74 -18.18 0.63
C LEU A 189 15.04 -18.07 -0.18
N LEU A 190 15.71 -16.91 -0.11
CA LEU A 190 16.91 -16.59 -0.87
C LEU A 190 18.16 -17.14 -0.18
N THR A 191 18.46 -18.42 -0.45
CA THR A 191 19.69 -19.06 0.02
C THR A 191 20.69 -19.19 -1.12
N PRO A 192 22.02 -19.03 -0.89
CA PRO A 192 23.01 -19.03 -1.96
C PRO A 192 22.93 -20.23 -2.92
N ASN A 193 22.59 -21.42 -2.39
CA ASN A 193 22.51 -22.66 -3.18
C ASN A 193 21.26 -22.75 -4.07
N ARG A 194 20.27 -21.88 -3.87
CA ARG A 194 19.01 -21.86 -4.65
C ARG A 194 18.99 -20.76 -5.71
N LEU A 195 19.91 -19.79 -5.64
CA LEU A 195 19.91 -18.62 -6.54
C LEU A 195 20.22 -19.01 -7.99
N THR A 196 19.22 -18.90 -8.86
CA THR A 196 19.31 -19.20 -10.31
C THR A 196 18.81 -18.02 -11.15
N GLY A 197 19.15 -18.00 -12.43
CA GLY A 197 18.67 -16.96 -13.37
C GLY A 197 18.97 -15.54 -12.89
N LYS A 198 17.96 -14.66 -12.92
CA LYS A 198 18.05 -13.27 -12.46
C LYS A 198 18.40 -13.15 -10.97
N LEU A 199 18.00 -14.11 -10.14
CA LEU A 199 18.33 -14.15 -8.71
C LEU A 199 19.80 -14.49 -8.44
N SER A 200 20.60 -14.88 -9.44
CA SER A 200 22.03 -15.15 -9.25
C SER A 200 22.93 -13.90 -9.39
N SER A 201 22.38 -12.70 -9.21
CA SER A 201 23.13 -11.45 -9.35
C SER A 201 24.22 -11.27 -8.26
N PRO A 202 25.36 -10.63 -8.59
CA PRO A 202 26.39 -10.30 -7.60
C PRO A 202 25.87 -9.44 -6.45
N GLU A 203 25.02 -8.46 -6.76
CA GLU A 203 24.46 -7.50 -5.81
C GLU A 203 23.55 -8.21 -4.81
N LEU A 204 22.70 -9.14 -5.27
CA LEU A 204 21.85 -9.91 -4.38
C LEU A 204 22.66 -10.81 -3.44
N LYS A 205 23.70 -11.47 -3.97
CA LYS A 205 24.61 -12.30 -3.17
C LYS A 205 25.31 -11.48 -2.09
N LYS A 206 25.79 -10.28 -2.44
CA LYS A 206 26.37 -9.33 -1.49
C LYS A 206 25.34 -8.90 -0.44
N ALA A 207 24.12 -8.53 -0.84
CA ALA A 207 23.06 -8.13 0.09
C ALA A 207 22.68 -9.25 1.08
N ILE A 208 22.60 -10.50 0.61
CA ILE A 208 22.36 -11.68 1.46
C ILE A 208 23.52 -11.88 2.45
N GLU A 209 24.77 -11.74 2.01
CA GLU A 209 25.93 -11.87 2.89
C GLU A 209 25.96 -10.75 3.94
N VAL A 210 25.73 -9.49 3.52
CA VAL A 210 25.59 -8.34 4.44
C VAL A 210 24.53 -8.63 5.49
N LEU A 211 23.34 -9.09 5.10
CA LEU A 211 22.26 -9.42 6.04
C LEU A 211 22.65 -10.55 7.01
N LYS A 212 23.43 -11.53 6.55
CA LYS A 212 23.87 -12.69 7.34
C LYS A 212 24.94 -12.35 8.37
N VAL A 213 25.90 -11.49 8.01
CA VAL A 213 26.98 -11.06 8.92
C VAL A 213 26.64 -9.78 9.68
N MET A 214 25.48 -9.17 9.41
CA MET A 214 25.01 -7.98 10.10
C MET A 214 24.95 -8.24 11.60
N ASN A 215 25.66 -7.39 12.31
CA ASN A 215 25.64 -7.37 13.76
C ASN A 215 25.08 -6.05 14.26
N PHE A 216 24.46 -6.10 15.43
CA PHE A 216 23.93 -4.93 16.12
C PHE A 216 24.73 -4.67 17.39
N THR A 217 24.96 -3.40 17.72
CA THR A 217 25.31 -3.02 19.11
C THR A 217 24.11 -3.29 20.03
N ASP A 218 24.32 -3.22 21.34
CA ASP A 218 23.23 -3.41 22.29
C ASP A 218 22.09 -2.40 22.09
N GLU A 219 22.41 -1.13 21.81
CA GLU A 219 21.40 -0.11 21.53
C GLU A 219 20.69 -0.30 20.18
N GLU A 220 21.44 -0.67 19.14
CA GLU A 220 20.87 -0.99 17.82
C GLU A 220 19.93 -2.20 17.92
N LYS A 221 20.33 -3.21 18.70
CA LYS A 221 19.54 -4.41 18.94
C LYS A 221 18.27 -4.08 19.71
N GLU A 222 18.36 -3.25 20.77
CA GLU A 222 17.18 -2.79 21.51
C GLU A 222 16.21 -2.04 20.59
N ALA A 223 16.70 -1.15 19.73
CA ALA A 223 15.86 -0.41 18.80
C ALA A 223 15.23 -1.34 17.75
N TYR A 224 15.99 -2.29 17.20
CA TYR A 224 15.49 -3.30 16.28
C TYR A 224 14.41 -4.17 16.92
N GLU A 225 14.64 -4.69 18.13
CA GLU A 225 13.68 -5.50 18.88
C GLU A 225 12.44 -4.69 19.29
N SER A 226 12.61 -3.41 19.64
CA SER A 226 11.51 -2.49 19.95
C SER A 226 10.64 -2.23 18.73
N HIS A 227 11.24 -1.99 17.56
CA HIS A 227 10.51 -1.83 16.30
C HIS A 227 9.76 -3.13 15.98
N LEU A 228 10.40 -4.30 16.06
CA LEU A 228 9.72 -5.58 15.85
C LEU A 228 8.56 -5.81 16.82
N LYS A 229 8.72 -5.44 18.09
CA LYS A 229 7.65 -5.53 19.09
C LYS A 229 6.49 -4.61 18.73
N TRP A 230 6.79 -3.37 18.35
CA TRP A 230 5.79 -2.42 17.89
C TRP A 230 5.02 -2.96 16.68
N LEU A 231 5.70 -3.47 15.64
CA LEU A 231 5.05 -4.09 14.48
C LEU A 231 4.14 -5.27 14.83
N ARG A 232 4.53 -6.10 15.81
CA ARG A 232 3.68 -7.21 16.29
C ARG A 232 2.42 -6.69 16.98
N ILE A 233 2.56 -5.62 17.77
CA ILE A 233 1.42 -4.97 18.44
C ILE A 233 0.52 -4.34 17.39
N GLU A 234 1.07 -3.56 16.46
CA GLU A 234 0.39 -2.95 15.32
C GLU A 234 -0.44 -3.99 14.55
N ALA A 235 0.20 -5.08 14.12
CA ALA A 235 -0.46 -6.15 13.38
C ALA A 235 -1.60 -6.81 14.17
N ASN A 236 -1.42 -7.03 15.47
CA ASN A 236 -2.47 -7.56 16.35
C ASN A 236 -3.62 -6.56 16.53
N THR A 237 -3.31 -5.27 16.66
CA THR A 237 -4.29 -4.19 16.78
C THR A 237 -5.11 -4.08 15.51
N LEU A 238 -4.47 -4.01 14.34
CA LEU A 238 -5.13 -3.98 13.03
C LEU A 238 -6.01 -5.22 12.82
N LYS A 239 -5.51 -6.41 13.18
CA LYS A 239 -6.29 -7.64 13.12
C LYS A 239 -7.54 -7.57 14.00
N LYS A 240 -7.39 -7.12 15.26
CA LYS A 240 -8.51 -6.98 16.20
C LYS A 240 -9.52 -5.92 15.75
N MET A 241 -9.04 -4.80 15.22
CA MET A 241 -9.89 -3.76 14.62
C MET A 241 -10.66 -4.32 13.42
N GLY A 242 -10.00 -5.00 12.48
CA GLY A 242 -10.65 -5.64 11.35
C GLY A 242 -11.68 -6.71 11.75
N GLU A 243 -11.37 -7.52 12.78
CA GLU A 243 -12.32 -8.48 13.35
C GLU A 243 -13.53 -7.78 13.99
N ASN A 244 -13.32 -6.68 14.70
CA ASN A 244 -14.38 -5.90 15.33
C ASN A 244 -15.25 -5.20 14.27
N SER A 245 -14.66 -4.49 13.32
CA SER A 245 -15.39 -3.84 12.21
C SER A 245 -16.16 -4.85 11.37
N ARG A 246 -15.61 -6.05 11.12
CA ARG A 246 -16.35 -7.13 10.46
C ARG A 246 -17.52 -7.62 11.30
N LYS A 247 -17.36 -7.77 12.61
CA LYS A 247 -18.45 -8.15 13.53
C LYS A 247 -19.54 -7.08 13.57
N GLU A 248 -19.17 -5.82 13.70
CA GLU A 248 -20.09 -4.68 13.68
C GLU A 248 -20.86 -4.62 12.36
N GLY A 249 -20.17 -4.74 11.22
CA GLY A 249 -20.81 -4.79 9.90
C GLY A 249 -21.73 -6.00 9.70
N LEU A 250 -21.40 -7.17 10.26
CA LEU A 250 -22.28 -8.34 10.26
C LEU A 250 -23.53 -8.12 11.12
N ILE A 251 -23.38 -7.49 12.30
CA ILE A 251 -24.50 -7.17 13.18
C ILE A 251 -25.42 -6.14 12.51
N GLU A 252 -24.85 -5.09 11.95
CA GLU A 252 -25.59 -4.03 11.25
C GLU A 252 -26.28 -4.59 10.00
N GLY A 253 -25.57 -5.38 9.18
CA GLY A 253 -26.15 -6.05 8.01
C GLY A 253 -27.26 -7.04 8.37
N HIS A 254 -27.11 -7.82 9.45
CA HIS A 254 -28.17 -8.69 9.93
C HIS A 254 -29.38 -7.90 10.45
N LYS A 255 -29.15 -6.78 11.13
CA LYS A 255 -30.23 -5.91 11.61
C LYS A 255 -31.00 -5.30 10.44
N LEU A 256 -30.31 -4.73 9.46
CA LEU A 256 -30.92 -4.16 8.26
C LEU A 256 -31.69 -5.23 7.48
N GLY A 257 -31.09 -6.41 7.27
CA GLY A 257 -31.75 -7.52 6.56
C GLY A 257 -32.99 -8.04 7.29
N LEU A 258 -32.99 -8.07 8.63
CA LEU A 258 -34.16 -8.44 9.42
C LEU A 258 -35.27 -7.40 9.31
N GLU A 259 -34.93 -6.11 9.40
CA GLU A 259 -35.89 -5.01 9.25
C GLU A 259 -36.53 -5.00 7.85
N GLU A 260 -35.72 -5.15 6.80
CA GLU A 260 -36.21 -5.27 5.41
C GLU A 260 -37.09 -6.52 5.22
N GLY A 261 -36.68 -7.66 5.79
CA GLY A 261 -37.46 -8.91 5.72
C GLY A 261 -38.82 -8.81 6.42
N ILE A 262 -38.89 -8.17 7.59
CA ILE A 262 -40.15 -7.94 8.32
C ILE A 262 -41.07 -7.02 7.51
N GLU A 263 -40.56 -5.91 6.97
CA GLU A 263 -41.40 -4.98 6.22
C GLU A 263 -41.90 -5.60 4.91
N LYS A 264 -41.04 -6.35 4.21
CA LYS A 264 -41.44 -7.10 3.01
C LYS A 264 -42.51 -8.14 3.34
N GLY A 265 -42.34 -8.94 4.40
CA GLY A 265 -43.34 -9.91 4.83
C GLY A 265 -44.67 -9.27 5.21
N ARG A 266 -44.65 -8.12 5.89
CA ARG A 266 -45.86 -7.36 6.24
C ARG A 266 -46.58 -6.84 5.00
N LEU A 267 -45.83 -6.38 3.99
CA LEU A 267 -46.40 -5.96 2.71
C LEU A 267 -47.01 -7.15 1.95
N GLU A 268 -46.31 -8.29 1.87
CA GLU A 268 -46.79 -9.51 1.24
C GLU A 268 -48.08 -10.04 1.90
N GLU A 269 -48.15 -10.01 3.23
CA GLU A 269 -49.36 -10.39 3.98
C GLU A 269 -50.53 -9.45 3.67
N LYS A 270 -50.30 -8.13 3.71
CA LYS A 270 -51.32 -7.13 3.36
C LYS A 270 -51.83 -7.32 1.93
N SER A 271 -50.93 -7.56 0.98
CA SER A 271 -51.28 -7.83 -0.41
C SER A 271 -52.10 -9.12 -0.53
N SER A 272 -51.71 -10.19 0.16
CA SER A 272 -52.45 -11.46 0.17
C SER A 272 -53.88 -11.31 0.72
N ILE A 273 -54.04 -10.55 1.82
CA ILE A 273 -55.36 -10.24 2.38
C ILE A 273 -56.16 -9.39 1.38
N ALA A 274 -55.55 -8.38 0.76
CA ALA A 274 -56.21 -7.54 -0.23
C ALA A 274 -56.70 -8.35 -1.44
N LEU A 275 -55.89 -9.27 -1.97
CA LEU A 275 -56.27 -10.18 -3.05
C LEU A 275 -57.47 -11.06 -2.65
N MET A 276 -57.49 -11.61 -1.43
CA MET A 276 -58.62 -12.39 -0.93
C MET A 276 -59.92 -11.56 -0.86
N LEU A 277 -59.83 -10.31 -0.39
CA LEU A 277 -60.99 -9.41 -0.28
C LEU A 277 -61.46 -8.92 -1.66
N LEU A 278 -60.55 -8.72 -2.62
CA LEU A 278 -60.87 -8.41 -4.02
C LEU A 278 -61.69 -9.54 -4.66
N LYS A 279 -61.31 -10.81 -4.44
CA LYS A 279 -62.05 -11.99 -4.92
C LYS A 279 -63.44 -12.12 -4.30
N GLN A 280 -63.66 -11.54 -3.12
CA GLN A 280 -64.98 -11.45 -2.47
C GLN A 280 -65.80 -10.22 -2.91
N MET A 281 -65.32 -9.46 -3.91
CA MET A 281 -65.96 -8.27 -4.48
C MET A 281 -66.20 -7.12 -3.48
N LEU A 282 -65.33 -6.98 -2.46
CA LEU A 282 -65.38 -5.81 -1.56
C LEU A 282 -64.94 -4.54 -2.30
N SER A 283 -65.48 -3.39 -1.87
CA SER A 283 -65.08 -2.09 -2.43
C SER A 283 -63.65 -1.71 -2.03
N GLU A 284 -62.95 -0.98 -2.89
CA GLU A 284 -61.57 -0.51 -2.63
C GLU A 284 -61.45 0.26 -1.31
N LYS A 285 -62.48 1.01 -0.94
CA LYS A 285 -62.52 1.74 0.33
C LYS A 285 -62.55 0.80 1.54
N GLN A 286 -63.24 -0.34 1.45
CA GLN A 286 -63.26 -1.35 2.51
C GLN A 286 -61.94 -2.11 2.58
N ILE A 287 -61.32 -2.39 1.43
CA ILE A 287 -60.02 -3.07 1.35
C ILE A 287 -58.91 -2.19 1.92
N ALA A 288 -58.85 -0.92 1.52
CA ALA A 288 -57.93 0.06 2.07
C ALA A 288 -58.09 0.21 3.59
N ALA A 289 -59.33 0.21 4.09
CA ALA A 289 -59.59 0.25 5.53
C ALA A 289 -59.14 -1.01 6.29
N ALA A 290 -59.18 -2.19 5.65
CA ALA A 290 -58.83 -3.47 6.26
C ALA A 290 -57.32 -3.76 6.22
N THR A 291 -56.62 -3.38 5.15
CA THR A 291 -55.19 -3.72 4.93
C THR A 291 -54.25 -2.53 5.13
N GLY A 292 -54.79 -1.31 5.10
CA GLY A 292 -54.00 -0.08 5.14
C GLY A 292 -53.10 0.12 3.93
N LEU A 293 -53.44 -0.50 2.78
CA LEU A 293 -52.78 -0.26 1.49
C LEU A 293 -53.32 1.02 0.83
N SER A 294 -52.49 1.68 0.02
CA SER A 294 -52.92 2.85 -0.75
C SER A 294 -53.82 2.45 -1.93
N PRO A 295 -54.65 3.39 -2.46
CA PRO A 295 -55.46 3.13 -3.65
C PRO A 295 -54.64 2.64 -4.85
N GLU A 296 -53.43 3.19 -5.04
CA GLU A 296 -52.52 2.79 -6.12
C GLU A 296 -52.05 1.33 -5.97
N GLN A 297 -51.71 0.91 -4.74
CA GLN A 297 -51.31 -0.47 -4.46
C GLN A 297 -52.47 -1.46 -4.70
N ILE A 298 -53.69 -1.07 -4.36
CA ILE A 298 -54.90 -1.89 -4.60
C ILE A 298 -55.21 -1.97 -6.10
N ALA A 299 -55.02 -0.88 -6.85
CA ALA A 299 -55.19 -0.87 -8.31
C ALA A 299 -54.19 -1.79 -9.02
N GLN A 300 -52.92 -1.79 -8.61
CA GLN A 300 -51.90 -2.71 -9.16
C GLN A 300 -52.27 -4.18 -8.92
N LEU A 301 -52.70 -4.54 -7.70
CA LEU A 301 -53.15 -5.90 -7.39
C LEU A 301 -54.37 -6.33 -8.21
N LYS A 302 -55.26 -5.40 -8.57
CA LYS A 302 -56.39 -5.68 -9.48
C LYS A 302 -55.94 -5.96 -10.91
N GLU A 303 -54.95 -5.22 -11.41
CA GLU A 303 -54.38 -5.48 -12.74
C GLU A 303 -53.72 -6.85 -12.80
N GLU A 304 -53.01 -7.27 -11.74
CA GLU A 304 -52.43 -8.62 -11.64
C GLU A 304 -53.50 -9.73 -11.70
N ILE A 305 -54.62 -9.59 -10.98
CA ILE A 305 -55.75 -10.54 -11.07
C ILE A 305 -56.34 -10.57 -12.49
N ALA A 306 -56.54 -9.40 -13.10
CA ALA A 306 -57.13 -9.30 -14.43
C ALA A 306 -56.25 -9.94 -15.52
N LEU A 307 -54.93 -9.92 -15.34
CA LEU A 307 -53.95 -10.60 -16.21
C LEU A 307 -53.93 -12.12 -16.01
N GLU A 308 -54.13 -12.62 -14.78
CA GLU A 308 -54.26 -14.06 -14.50
C GLU A 308 -55.58 -14.67 -15.03
N GLU A 309 -56.65 -13.87 -15.11
CA GLU A 309 -57.97 -14.32 -15.56
C GLU A 309 -58.22 -14.16 -17.07
N THR A 310 -57.31 -13.53 -17.82
CA THR A 310 -57.31 -13.56 -19.30
C THR A 310 -56.70 -14.87 -19.82
N PRO A 311 -57.48 -15.80 -20.40
CA PRO A 311 -56.91 -16.99 -21.01
C PRO A 311 -56.20 -16.59 -22.31
N SER A 312 -55.02 -17.19 -22.57
CA SER A 312 -54.41 -17.18 -23.91
C SER A 312 -55.28 -17.93 -24.91
#